data_AF-A0A954JP62-F1
#
_entry.id   AF-A0A954JP62-F1
#
_cell.length_a   1.000
_cell.length_b   1.000
_cell.length_c   1.000
_cell.angle_alpha   90.00
_cell.angle_beta   90.00
_cell.angle_gamma   90.00
#
_symmetry.space_group_name_H-M   'P 1'
#
loop_
_entity.id
_entity.type
_entity.pdbx_description
1 polymer ?
#
loop_
_entity_poly.entity_id
_entity_poly.type
_entity_poly.pdbx_seq_one_letter_code
_entity_poly.pdbx_strand_id
1 'polypeptide(L)'
;PYTSLGGELVNDGRISKASLSLGTLRAWAAQNPDLVEEYLHRNDSYVFFAPIDGNPRGSLNLEVTAQRTLATDKTLFPRGALVFVDTVLPINGGGSMPFTQMMLDQDTGGAIRTAGRADIYLGVGHVAERMAGTTRSEGQMYYLFLKPEFMMP
;
A
#
# COMPACT_ATOMS: atom_id res chain seq x y z
N PRO A 1 -10.02 -10.84 11.16
CA PRO A 1 -10.02 -9.70 10.21
C PRO A 1 -8.79 -8.82 10.48
N TYR A 2 -8.35 -7.99 9.51
CA TYR A 2 -7.22 -7.09 9.76
C TYR A 2 -7.63 -5.93 10.69
N THR A 3 -6.85 -5.73 11.75
CA THR A 3 -6.96 -4.58 12.66
C THR A 3 -5.65 -3.79 12.62
N SER A 4 -5.74 -2.47 12.47
CA SER A 4 -4.56 -1.59 12.41
C SER A 4 -3.98 -1.37 13.81
N LEU A 5 -2.78 -1.90 14.08
CA LEU A 5 -2.05 -1.64 15.33
C LEU A 5 -1.88 -0.14 15.58
N GLY A 6 -1.53 0.64 14.55
CA GLY A 6 -1.39 2.08 14.67
C GLY A 6 -2.72 2.80 14.92
N GLY A 7 -3.83 2.26 14.42
CA GLY A 7 -5.17 2.75 14.73
C GLY A 7 -5.54 2.53 16.20
N GLU A 8 -5.26 1.34 16.72
CA GLU A 8 -5.49 0.99 18.13
C GLU A 8 -4.67 1.87 19.09
N LEU A 9 -3.41 2.12 18.77
CA LEU A 9 -2.58 3.03 19.57
C LEU A 9 -3.10 4.48 19.57
N VAL A 10 -3.71 4.92 18.47
CA VAL A 10 -4.36 6.23 18.41
C VAL A 10 -5.65 6.25 19.21
N ASN A 11 -6.46 5.20 19.11
CA ASN A 11 -7.72 5.06 19.85
C ASN A 11 -7.48 5.10 21.37
N ASP A 12 -6.41 4.43 21.83
CA ASP A 12 -6.01 4.39 23.24
C ASP A 12 -5.18 5.62 23.68
N GLY A 13 -4.98 6.61 22.80
CA GLY A 13 -4.26 7.84 23.12
C GLY A 13 -2.74 7.67 23.34
N ARG A 14 -2.16 6.54 22.94
CA ARG A 14 -0.72 6.24 23.07
C ARG A 14 0.12 7.00 22.05
N ILE A 15 -0.43 7.22 20.86
CA ILE A 15 0.20 7.98 19.76
C ILE A 15 -0.85 8.96 19.21
N SER A 16 -0.44 10.16 18.84
CA SER A 16 -1.37 11.10 18.19
C SER A 16 -1.59 10.72 16.73
N LYS A 17 -2.81 10.91 16.21
CA LYS A 17 -3.13 10.65 14.80
C LYS A 17 -2.21 11.43 13.84
N ALA A 18 -1.79 12.64 14.24
CA ALA A 18 -0.92 13.50 13.45
C ALA A 18 0.52 12.98 13.34
N SER A 19 1.02 12.27 14.35
CA SER A 19 2.37 11.71 14.35
C SER A 19 2.42 10.24 13.93
N LEU A 20 1.29 9.62 13.57
CA LEU A 20 1.24 8.21 13.21
C LEU A 20 2.04 7.95 11.92
N SER A 21 3.10 7.16 12.06
CA SER A 21 4.00 6.72 10.98
C SER A 21 4.65 5.39 11.37
N LEU A 22 5.22 4.66 10.40
CA LEU A 22 5.95 3.43 10.73
C LEU A 22 7.13 3.69 11.69
N GLY A 23 7.80 4.83 11.54
CA GLY A 23 8.90 5.23 12.42
C GLY A 23 8.44 5.47 13.86
N THR A 24 7.34 6.20 14.06
CA THR A 24 6.80 6.44 15.41
C THR A 24 6.24 5.17 16.04
N LEU A 25 5.66 4.26 15.25
CA LEU A 25 5.24 2.94 15.73
C LEU A 25 6.43 2.11 16.22
N ARG A 26 7.51 2.04 15.45
CA ARG A 26 8.74 1.33 15.85
C ARG A 26 9.35 1.95 17.11
N ALA A 27 9.38 3.28 17.21
CA ALA A 27 9.89 3.97 18.39
C ALA A 27 9.04 3.70 19.65
N TRP A 28 7.71 3.73 19.50
CA TRP A 28 6.79 3.38 20.58
C TRP A 28 6.97 1.93 21.04
N ALA A 29 7.06 0.99 20.10
CA ALA A 29 7.28 -0.43 20.40
C ALA A 29 8.61 -0.67 21.14
N ALA A 30 9.69 0.02 20.73
CA ALA A 30 10.98 -0.07 21.40
C ALA A 30 10.97 0.48 22.85
N GLN A 31 10.10 1.45 23.14
CA GLN A 31 9.93 2.02 24.48
C GLN A 31 8.94 1.24 25.34
N ASN A 32 8.09 0.41 24.75
CA ASN A 32 7.02 -0.32 25.43
C ASN A 32 7.01 -1.82 25.05
N PRO A 33 8.14 -2.54 25.16
CA PRO A 33 8.26 -3.91 24.66
C PRO A 33 7.20 -4.85 25.25
N ASP A 34 6.86 -4.68 26.52
CA ASP A 34 5.89 -5.52 27.24
C ASP A 34 4.45 -5.35 26.76
N LEU A 35 4.12 -4.22 26.10
CA LEU A 35 2.80 -3.94 25.56
C LEU A 35 2.66 -4.33 24.08
N VAL A 36 3.77 -4.57 23.38
CA VAL A 36 3.74 -4.85 21.94
C VAL A 36 2.88 -6.07 21.63
N GLU A 37 3.04 -7.14 22.41
CA GLU A 37 2.29 -8.39 22.22
C GLU A 37 0.79 -8.19 22.40
N GLU A 38 0.37 -7.42 23.41
CA GLU A 38 -1.04 -7.10 23.64
C GLU A 38 -1.67 -6.42 22.41
N TYR A 39 -1.00 -5.41 21.84
CA TYR A 39 -1.52 -4.70 20.67
C TYR A 39 -1.48 -5.56 19.39
N LEU A 40 -0.47 -6.43 19.23
CA LEU A 40 -0.42 -7.37 18.11
C LEU A 40 -1.56 -8.39 18.17
N HIS A 41 -1.92 -8.87 19.36
CA HIS A 41 -3.02 -9.82 19.57
C HIS A 41 -4.41 -9.25 19.28
N ARG A 42 -4.57 -7.93 19.17
CA ARG A 42 -5.84 -7.32 18.71
C ARG A 42 -6.08 -7.49 17.21
N ASN A 43 -5.08 -7.93 16.45
CA ASN A 43 -5.18 -8.21 15.04
C ASN A 43 -5.33 -9.71 14.79
N ASP A 44 -6.57 -10.17 14.56
CA ASP A 44 -6.87 -11.56 14.21
C ASP A 44 -6.25 -12.01 12.86
N SER A 45 -5.71 -11.08 12.07
CA SER A 45 -5.08 -11.40 10.80
C SER A 45 -3.64 -11.86 11.01
N TYR A 46 -3.35 -13.10 10.63
CA TYR A 46 -2.00 -13.67 10.59
C TYR A 46 -1.58 -13.99 9.16
N VAL A 47 -0.31 -13.73 8.81
CA VAL A 47 0.22 -13.97 7.46
C VAL A 47 1.22 -15.11 7.50
N PHE A 48 1.00 -16.13 6.67
CA PHE A 48 1.95 -17.22 6.43
C PHE A 48 2.72 -16.95 5.14
N PHE A 49 4.00 -17.31 5.13
CA PHE A 49 4.89 -17.09 3.99
C PHE A 49 5.42 -18.42 3.45
N ALA A 50 5.69 -18.44 2.15
CA ALA A 50 6.44 -19.50 1.49
C ALA A 50 7.70 -18.88 0.86
N PRO A 51 8.83 -19.61 0.81
CA PRO A 51 9.99 -19.15 0.07
C PRO A 51 9.65 -19.05 -1.41
N ILE A 52 10.15 -17.99 -2.04
CA ILE A 52 10.02 -17.75 -3.48
C ILE A 52 11.39 -17.39 -4.05
N ASP A 53 11.61 -17.72 -5.32
CA ASP A 53 12.72 -17.19 -6.10
C ASP A 53 12.27 -15.92 -6.82
N GLY A 54 13.17 -14.95 -6.97
CA GLY A 54 12.90 -13.72 -7.72
C GLY A 54 12.04 -12.69 -6.98
N ASN A 55 11.17 -11.99 -7.71
CA ASN A 55 10.39 -10.88 -7.18
C ASN A 55 9.06 -11.33 -6.55
N PRO A 56 8.48 -10.52 -5.64
CA PRO A 56 7.16 -10.77 -5.08
C PRO A 56 6.08 -10.91 -6.16
N ARG A 57 5.03 -11.64 -5.82
CA ARG A 57 3.83 -11.80 -6.65
C ARG A 57 2.67 -11.09 -5.97
N GLY A 58 1.85 -10.40 -6.76
CA GLY A 58 0.65 -9.73 -6.27
C GLY A 58 -0.51 -10.71 -6.09
N SER A 59 -1.67 -10.20 -5.67
CA SER A 59 -2.89 -10.99 -5.45
C SER A 59 -3.39 -11.80 -6.66
N LEU A 60 -2.96 -11.44 -7.87
CA LEU A 60 -3.26 -12.17 -9.11
C LEU A 60 -2.28 -13.30 -9.40
N ASN A 61 -1.36 -13.59 -8.48
CA ASN A 61 -0.28 -14.55 -8.67
C ASN A 61 0.60 -14.22 -9.89
N LEU A 62 0.81 -12.94 -10.17
CA LEU A 62 1.73 -12.45 -11.19
C LEU A 62 2.83 -11.64 -10.52
N GLU A 63 4.03 -11.68 -11.08
CA GLU A 63 5.16 -10.89 -10.59
C GLU A 63 4.82 -9.39 -10.62
N VAL A 64 5.09 -8.68 -9.52
CA VAL A 64 4.88 -7.24 -9.45
C VAL A 64 6.11 -6.48 -9.93
N THR A 65 5.88 -5.40 -10.67
CA THR A 65 6.95 -4.58 -11.23
C THR A 65 6.99 -3.24 -10.53
N ALA A 66 8.17 -2.85 -10.02
CA ALA A 66 8.38 -1.60 -9.31
C ALA A 66 7.91 -0.41 -10.17
N GLN A 67 7.11 0.47 -9.55
CA GLN A 67 6.52 1.67 -10.17
C GLN A 67 5.64 1.39 -11.39
N ARG A 68 5.24 0.13 -11.60
CA ARG A 68 4.33 -0.32 -12.67
C ARG A 68 3.15 -1.11 -12.14
N THR A 69 3.22 -1.59 -10.90
CA THR A 69 2.12 -2.27 -10.21
C THR A 69 1.57 -1.41 -9.09
N LEU A 70 0.24 -1.40 -8.94
CA LEU A 70 -0.43 -0.85 -7.76
C LEU A 70 -1.45 -1.83 -7.18
N ALA A 71 -1.86 -1.55 -5.95
CA ALA A 71 -2.86 -2.28 -5.21
C ALA A 71 -4.09 -1.42 -4.92
N THR A 72 -5.28 -1.99 -5.13
CA THR A 72 -6.58 -1.35 -4.83
C THR A 72 -7.54 -2.33 -4.14
N ASP A 73 -8.72 -1.81 -3.77
CA ASP A 73 -9.85 -2.64 -3.38
C ASP A 73 -10.47 -3.34 -4.61
N LYS A 74 -10.32 -4.67 -4.69
CA LYS A 74 -10.86 -5.49 -5.80
C LYS A 74 -12.36 -5.73 -5.77
N THR A 75 -13.06 -5.21 -4.76
CA THR A 75 -14.52 -5.12 -4.78
C THR A 75 -15.01 -3.90 -5.57
N LEU A 76 -14.15 -2.90 -5.76
CA LEU A 76 -14.44 -1.65 -6.44
C LEU A 76 -13.75 -1.53 -7.79
N PHE A 77 -12.49 -1.97 -7.87
CA PHE A 77 -11.65 -1.80 -9.06
C PHE A 77 -11.37 -3.13 -9.77
N PRO A 78 -11.30 -3.11 -11.12
CA PRO A 78 -11.06 -4.31 -11.92
C PRO A 78 -9.63 -4.84 -11.74
N ARG A 79 -9.53 -6.16 -11.52
CA ARG A 79 -8.26 -6.88 -11.40
C ARG A 79 -7.47 -6.79 -12.71
N GLY A 80 -6.19 -6.40 -12.61
CA GLY A 80 -5.25 -6.40 -13.73
C GLY A 80 -5.48 -5.31 -14.77
N ALA A 81 -6.41 -4.38 -14.53
CA ALA A 81 -6.70 -3.33 -15.48
C ALA A 81 -5.53 -2.36 -15.67
N LEU A 82 -5.46 -1.78 -16.87
CA LEU A 82 -4.59 -0.66 -17.17
C LEU A 82 -5.15 0.60 -16.52
N VAL A 83 -4.31 1.26 -15.73
CA VAL A 83 -4.66 2.47 -14.99
C VAL A 83 -3.61 3.53 -15.27
N PHE A 84 -4.06 4.71 -15.68
CA PHE A 84 -3.22 5.89 -15.73
C PHE A 84 -3.24 6.57 -14.38
N VAL A 85 -2.08 6.74 -13.77
CA VAL A 85 -1.91 7.37 -12.47
C VAL A 85 -1.27 8.73 -12.67
N ASP A 86 -1.82 9.74 -12.00
CA ASP A 86 -1.27 11.09 -11.93
C ASP A 86 -1.19 11.54 -10.47
N THR A 87 0.02 11.61 -9.92
CA THR A 87 0.28 11.97 -8.52
C THR A 87 1.69 12.54 -8.37
N VAL A 88 2.14 12.71 -7.13
CA VAL A 88 3.53 13.01 -6.79
C VAL A 88 4.08 11.94 -5.86
N LEU A 89 5.31 11.51 -6.08
CA LEU A 89 6.02 10.64 -5.14
C LEU A 89 7.04 11.42 -4.33
N PRO A 90 7.23 11.08 -3.05
CA PRO A 90 8.32 11.64 -2.25
C PRO A 90 9.67 11.22 -2.85
N ILE A 91 10.65 12.14 -2.82
CA ILE A 91 12.03 11.85 -3.20
C ILE A 91 12.93 11.74 -1.97
N ASN A 92 13.97 10.91 -2.08
CA ASN A 92 14.98 10.83 -1.03
C ASN A 92 15.67 12.18 -0.84
N GLY A 93 15.77 12.64 0.41
CA GLY A 93 16.35 13.95 0.73
C GLY A 93 15.32 15.08 0.88
N GLY A 94 14.03 14.79 0.67
CA GLY A 94 12.93 15.73 0.89
C GLY A 94 12.36 16.33 -0.38
N GLY A 95 11.09 16.73 -0.32
CA GLY A 95 10.32 17.18 -1.47
C GLY A 95 9.60 16.04 -2.18
N SER A 96 9.05 16.34 -3.35
CA SER A 96 8.26 15.41 -4.16
C SER A 96 8.53 15.63 -5.64
N MET A 97 8.42 14.58 -6.43
CA MET A 97 8.50 14.63 -7.88
C MET A 97 7.16 14.21 -8.52
N PRO A 98 6.77 14.80 -9.66
CA PRO A 98 5.64 14.30 -10.44
C PRO A 98 5.81 12.82 -10.79
N PHE A 99 4.72 12.08 -10.69
CA PHE A 99 4.63 10.67 -11.03
C PHE A 99 3.35 10.47 -11.86
N THR A 100 3.54 10.44 -13.17
CA THR A 100 2.44 10.39 -14.13
C THR A 100 2.73 9.30 -15.15
N GLN A 101 2.05 8.15 -15.05
CA GLN A 101 2.31 7.01 -15.94
C GLN A 101 1.22 5.94 -15.92
N MET A 102 1.29 5.06 -16.93
CA MET A 102 0.52 3.83 -16.98
C MET A 102 1.07 2.79 -16.00
N MET A 103 0.16 2.11 -15.32
CA MET A 103 0.39 1.05 -14.36
C MET A 103 -0.66 -0.07 -14.53
N LEU A 104 -0.44 -1.20 -13.86
CA LEU A 104 -1.36 -2.32 -13.80
C LEU A 104 -1.85 -2.54 -12.37
N ASP A 105 -3.15 -2.75 -12.21
CA ASP A 105 -3.79 -2.96 -10.92
C ASP A 105 -3.78 -4.45 -10.50
N GLN A 106 -2.59 -4.97 -10.18
CA GLN A 106 -2.32 -6.42 -10.03
C GLN A 106 -2.35 -6.91 -8.58
N ASP A 107 -2.56 -6.03 -7.60
CA ASP A 107 -2.48 -6.41 -6.20
C ASP A 107 -3.62 -5.85 -5.35
N THR A 108 -3.76 -6.35 -4.11
CA THR A 108 -4.73 -5.86 -3.14
C THR A 108 -4.13 -5.88 -1.74
N GLY A 109 -4.62 -5.02 -0.86
CA GLY A 109 -4.12 -4.93 0.53
C GLY A 109 -5.27 -4.98 1.52
N GLY A 110 -5.04 -5.62 2.68
CA GLY A 110 -6.03 -5.73 3.74
C GLY A 110 -6.57 -4.38 4.23
N ALA A 111 -5.71 -3.34 4.21
CA ALA A 111 -6.02 -1.97 4.60
C ALA A 111 -6.50 -1.07 3.44
N ILE A 112 -6.60 -1.60 2.22
CA ILE A 112 -7.03 -0.87 1.01
C ILE A 112 -8.48 -1.28 0.71
N ARG A 113 -9.43 -0.61 1.37
CA ARG A 113 -10.86 -0.96 1.38
C ARG A 113 -11.79 0.20 1.00
N THR A 114 -11.32 1.08 0.10
CA THR A 114 -12.03 2.31 -0.28
C THR A 114 -11.66 2.75 -1.69
N ALA A 115 -12.55 3.50 -2.33
CA ALA A 115 -12.32 4.11 -3.64
C ALA A 115 -11.20 5.16 -3.64
N GLY A 116 -10.95 5.80 -2.49
CA GLY A 116 -9.99 6.90 -2.37
C GLY A 116 -8.55 6.49 -2.05
N ARG A 117 -8.19 5.20 -2.20
CA ARG A 117 -6.86 4.71 -1.82
C ARG A 117 -6.32 3.68 -2.81
N ALA A 118 -5.04 3.84 -3.13
CA ALA A 118 -4.22 2.84 -3.79
C ALA A 118 -2.82 2.84 -3.16
N ASP A 119 -2.16 1.69 -3.17
CA ASP A 119 -0.76 1.57 -2.76
C ASP A 119 0.10 1.25 -3.99
N ILE A 120 1.13 2.06 -4.26
CA ILE A 120 2.06 1.85 -5.38
C ILE A 120 3.19 0.93 -4.91
N TYR A 121 3.47 -0.12 -5.68
CA TYR A 121 4.62 -0.97 -5.40
C TYR A 121 5.91 -0.27 -5.85
N LEU A 122 6.76 0.15 -4.90
CA LEU A 122 7.98 0.93 -5.19
C LEU A 122 9.23 0.07 -5.38
N GLY A 123 9.13 -1.26 -5.23
CA GLY A 123 10.22 -2.21 -5.38
C GLY A 123 10.75 -2.77 -4.05
N VAL A 124 11.93 -3.38 -4.11
CA VAL A 124 12.59 -4.05 -2.97
C VAL A 124 13.82 -3.27 -2.53
N GLY A 125 14.11 -3.30 -1.23
CA GLY A 125 15.32 -2.73 -0.63
C GLY A 125 15.13 -1.38 0.05
N HIS A 126 16.18 -0.89 0.70
CA HIS A 126 16.12 0.28 1.60
C HIS A 126 15.64 1.57 0.94
N VAL A 127 15.93 1.77 -0.35
CA VAL A 127 15.46 2.95 -1.08
C VAL A 127 13.93 2.91 -1.23
N ALA A 128 13.39 1.77 -1.65
CA ALA A 128 11.94 1.57 -1.79
C ALA A 128 11.24 1.66 -0.43
N GLU A 129 11.80 1.08 0.63
CA GLU A 129 11.26 1.14 1.99
C GLU A 129 11.11 2.59 2.49
N ARG A 130 12.14 3.43 2.32
CA ARG A 130 12.10 4.83 2.73
C ARG A 130 11.08 5.64 1.95
N MET A 131 11.01 5.44 0.64
CA MET A 131 10.01 6.11 -0.20
C MET A 131 8.59 5.65 0.18
N ALA A 132 8.37 4.35 0.38
CA ALA A 132 7.06 3.79 0.74
C ALA A 132 6.57 4.35 2.09
N GLY A 133 7.45 4.38 3.10
CA GLY A 133 7.10 4.88 4.44
C GLY A 133 6.74 6.37 4.52
N THR A 134 7.09 7.15 3.49
CA THR A 134 6.78 8.58 3.38
C THR A 134 5.72 8.89 2.32
N THR A 135 5.30 7.89 1.54
CA THR A 135 4.32 8.10 0.47
C THR A 135 2.93 8.30 1.06
N ARG A 136 2.45 9.53 0.98
CA ARG A 136 1.07 9.91 1.26
C ARG A 136 0.73 11.14 0.42
N SER A 137 0.31 10.87 -0.80
CA SER A 137 0.03 11.91 -1.80
C SER A 137 -1.38 11.74 -2.33
N GLU A 138 -2.05 12.87 -2.56
CA GLU A 138 -3.26 12.89 -3.35
C GLU A 138 -2.91 12.72 -4.83
N GLY A 139 -3.85 12.17 -5.60
CA GLY A 139 -3.65 11.88 -7.01
C GLY A 139 -4.94 11.43 -7.67
N GLN A 140 -4.85 11.17 -8.97
CA GLN A 140 -5.95 10.69 -9.80
C GLN A 140 -5.59 9.33 -10.40
N MET A 141 -6.59 8.46 -10.48
CA MET A 141 -6.51 7.18 -11.18
C MET A 141 -7.58 7.14 -12.26
N TYR A 142 -7.16 6.87 -13.49
CA TYR A 142 -8.06 6.73 -14.64
C TYR A 142 -7.99 5.29 -15.14
N TYR A 143 -9.09 4.57 -14.99
CA TYR A 143 -9.22 3.22 -15.53
C TYR A 143 -9.71 3.29 -16.96
N LEU A 144 -9.00 2.60 -17.86
CA LEU A 144 -9.26 2.65 -19.28
C LEU A 144 -10.08 1.43 -19.69
N PHE A 145 -11.23 1.68 -20.28
CA PHE A 145 -12.11 0.65 -20.82
C PHE A 145 -12.31 0.89 -22.31
N LEU A 146 -12.29 -0.19 -23.08
CA LEU A 146 -12.74 -0.15 -24.47
C LEU A 146 -14.22 0.17 -24.47
N LYS A 147 -14.62 1.12 -25.33
CA LYS A 147 -16.04 1.40 -25.49
C LYS A 147 -16.73 0.17 -26.12
N PRO A 148 -17.99 -0.12 -25.74
CA PRO A 148 -18.68 -1.32 -26.19
C PRO A 148 -18.69 -1.52 -27.71
N GLU A 149 -18.77 -0.43 -28.48
CA GLU A 149 -18.75 -0.47 -29.95
C GLU A 149 -17.43 -1.00 -30.56
N PHE A 150 -16.36 -1.08 -29.78
CA PHE A 150 -15.06 -1.61 -30.20
C PHE A 150 -14.76 -3.00 -29.60
N MET A 151 -15.64 -3.55 -28.77
CA MET A 151 -15.52 -4.94 -28.33
C MET A 151 -16.02 -5.84 -29.47
N MET A 152 -15.10 -6.61 -30.07
CA MET A 152 -15.47 -7.61 -31.09
C MET A 152 -16.45 -8.63 -30.47
N PRO A 153 -17.45 -9.11 -31.25
CA PRO A 153 -18.41 -10.11 -30.78
C PRO A 153 -17.76 -11.45 -30.44
#